data_AF-A0A2U2HJS3-F1
#
_entry.id   AF-A0A2U2HJS3-F1
#
_cell.length_a   1.000
_cell.length_b   1.000
_cell.length_c   1.000
_cell.angle_alpha   90.00
_cell.angle_beta   90.00
_cell.angle_gamma   90.00
#
_symmetry.space_group_name_H-M   'P 1'
#
loop_
_entity.id
_entity.type
_entity.pdbx_description
1 polymer ?
#
loop_
_entity_poly.entity_id
_entity_poly.type
_entity_poly.pdbx_seq_one_letter_code
_entity_poly.pdbx_strand_id
1 'polypeptide(L)'
;MPSKCLTFLILMGFAAHTLAANEKPFEPDMVAIKAGQFTMGSNNWLSTSPEHTVSVKAFKMAKYEVTVKEFAQFISATGHKAPRQCIQMAGNPWFASMAGNWNANTLSHSRFEPVTCIGPKDADAYIKWMAKETGKKYRLPTEAEWEYAHRAGSTRKYSFGNNEALACRYGNIADRSAEAAFKRDYDAEQQKEREKRSKRAEIPAS
;
A
#
# COMPACT_ATOMS: atom_id res chain seq x y z
N MET A 1 -74.43 -23.86 -14.35
CA MET A 1 -73.28 -24.70 -14.74
C MET A 1 -72.00 -23.90 -14.50
N PRO A 2 -71.15 -24.21 -13.50
CA PRO A 2 -69.96 -23.41 -13.24
C PRO A 2 -68.73 -24.00 -13.98
N SER A 3 -68.08 -23.13 -14.77
CA SER A 3 -66.81 -23.39 -15.44
C SER A 3 -65.66 -23.52 -14.43
N LYS A 4 -64.84 -24.56 -14.62
CA LYS A 4 -63.59 -24.78 -13.89
C LYS A 4 -62.51 -23.88 -14.50
N CYS A 5 -61.96 -22.96 -13.71
CA CYS A 5 -60.80 -22.16 -14.09
C CYS A 5 -59.54 -22.85 -13.57
N LEU A 6 -58.78 -23.46 -14.47
CA LEU A 6 -57.52 -24.16 -14.18
C LEU A 6 -56.40 -23.11 -14.05
N THR A 7 -55.82 -22.99 -12.86
CA THR A 7 -54.72 -22.05 -12.58
C THR A 7 -53.39 -22.70 -12.91
N PHE A 8 -52.68 -22.20 -13.92
CA PHE A 8 -51.30 -22.58 -14.23
C PHE A 8 -50.35 -21.70 -13.41
N LEU A 9 -49.64 -22.31 -12.44
CA LEU A 9 -48.56 -21.67 -11.69
C LEU A 9 -47.27 -21.80 -12.50
N ILE A 10 -46.84 -20.70 -13.14
CA ILE A 10 -45.54 -20.61 -13.81
C ILE A 10 -44.51 -20.22 -12.75
N LEU A 11 -43.70 -21.18 -12.29
CA LEU A 11 -42.46 -20.89 -11.56
C LEU A 11 -41.43 -20.29 -12.54
N MET A 12 -41.32 -18.96 -12.59
CA MET A 12 -40.15 -18.33 -13.17
C MET A 12 -38.98 -18.45 -12.20
N GLY A 13 -38.07 -19.39 -12.47
CA GLY A 13 -36.77 -19.43 -11.81
C GLY A 13 -35.94 -18.21 -12.20
N PHE A 14 -35.77 -17.27 -11.27
CA PHE A 14 -34.76 -16.22 -11.40
C PHE A 14 -33.37 -16.85 -11.20
N ALA A 15 -32.74 -17.24 -12.31
CA ALA A 15 -31.30 -17.46 -12.32
C ALA A 15 -30.63 -16.10 -12.23
N ALA A 16 -30.35 -15.65 -11.00
CA ALA A 16 -29.50 -14.49 -10.75
C ALA A 16 -28.07 -14.80 -11.21
N HIS A 17 -27.83 -14.65 -12.51
CA HIS A 17 -26.48 -14.51 -13.01
C HIS A 17 -26.01 -13.13 -12.57
N THR A 18 -25.28 -13.07 -11.46
CA THR A 18 -24.38 -11.95 -11.19
C THR A 18 -23.41 -11.88 -12.35
N LEU A 19 -23.75 -11.08 -13.36
CA LEU A 19 -22.77 -10.49 -14.26
C LEU A 19 -21.89 -9.62 -13.36
N ALA A 20 -20.80 -10.20 -12.85
CA ALA A 20 -19.68 -9.41 -12.39
C ALA A 20 -19.25 -8.59 -13.62
N ALA A 21 -19.71 -7.34 -13.68
CA ALA A 21 -19.31 -6.42 -14.72
C ALA A 21 -17.78 -6.43 -14.71
N ASN A 22 -17.20 -6.79 -15.86
CA ASN A 22 -15.76 -6.78 -16.06
C ASN A 22 -15.31 -5.32 -16.10
N GLU A 23 -15.28 -4.67 -14.94
CA GLU A 23 -14.83 -3.29 -14.81
C GLU A 23 -13.38 -3.23 -15.26
N LYS A 24 -13.10 -2.34 -16.22
CA LYS A 24 -11.74 -2.16 -16.74
C LYS A 24 -10.78 -1.88 -15.57
N PRO A 25 -9.58 -2.45 -15.58
CA PRO A 25 -8.58 -2.17 -14.56
C PRO A 25 -8.26 -0.67 -14.55
N PHE A 26 -8.08 -0.11 -13.35
CA PHE A 26 -7.48 1.23 -13.21
C PHE A 26 -6.03 1.17 -13.69
N GLU A 27 -5.78 1.75 -14.86
CA GLU A 27 -4.42 1.85 -15.38
C GLU A 27 -3.70 3.03 -14.75
N PRO A 28 -2.46 2.84 -14.23
CA PRO A 28 -1.70 3.92 -13.65
C PRO A 28 -1.32 4.96 -14.71
N ASP A 29 -1.28 6.23 -14.30
CA ASP A 29 -0.71 7.31 -15.11
C ASP A 29 0.80 7.11 -15.25
N MET A 30 1.24 6.63 -16.41
CA MET A 30 2.64 6.32 -16.69
C MET A 30 3.37 7.51 -17.31
N VAL A 31 4.49 7.92 -16.70
CA VAL A 31 5.38 8.98 -17.19
C VAL A 31 6.56 8.37 -17.94
N ALA A 32 6.89 8.93 -19.11
CA ALA A 32 8.06 8.52 -19.88
C ALA A 32 9.35 9.08 -19.27
N ILE A 33 10.29 8.20 -18.96
CA ILE A 33 11.62 8.51 -18.45
C ILE A 33 12.61 8.24 -19.57
N LYS A 34 13.37 9.27 -19.96
CA LYS A 34 14.36 9.18 -21.05
C LYS A 34 15.53 8.28 -20.62
N ALA A 35 16.20 7.68 -21.59
CA ALA A 35 17.46 6.99 -21.33
C ALA A 35 18.53 8.00 -20.87
N GLY A 36 19.47 7.56 -20.06
CA GLY A 36 20.57 8.40 -19.62
C GLY A 36 21.53 7.69 -18.69
N GLN A 37 22.51 8.46 -18.20
CA GLN A 37 23.46 8.03 -17.19
C GLN A 37 23.33 8.92 -15.96
N PHE A 38 23.58 8.35 -14.79
CA PHE A 38 23.63 9.10 -13.53
C PHE A 38 24.58 8.43 -12.54
N THR A 39 24.99 9.19 -11.53
CA THR A 39 25.69 8.67 -10.35
C THR A 39 24.67 8.11 -9.38
N MET A 40 24.70 6.79 -9.18
CA MET A 40 23.87 6.07 -8.23
C MET A 40 24.60 5.90 -6.90
N GLY A 41 23.85 5.95 -5.80
CA GLY A 41 24.37 5.76 -4.44
C GLY A 41 24.88 7.03 -3.78
N SER A 42 25.59 6.86 -2.66
CA SER A 42 26.28 7.92 -1.92
C SER A 42 27.43 7.37 -1.10
N ASN A 43 28.50 8.16 -0.92
CA ASN A 43 29.63 7.76 -0.07
C ASN A 43 29.43 8.07 1.43
N ASN A 44 28.21 8.43 1.84
CA ASN A 44 27.91 8.79 3.24
C ASN A 44 27.73 7.55 4.14
N TRP A 45 27.34 6.41 3.56
CA TRP A 45 27.06 5.17 4.29
C TRP A 45 27.62 3.97 3.54
N LEU A 46 28.07 2.95 4.29
CA LEU A 46 28.63 1.73 3.70
C LEU A 46 27.62 1.03 2.77
N SER A 47 26.34 1.03 3.13
CA SER A 47 25.28 0.38 2.34
C SER A 47 24.94 1.10 1.04
N THR A 48 25.31 2.37 0.90
CA THR A 48 25.04 3.17 -0.31
C THR A 48 26.30 3.45 -1.12
N SER A 49 27.45 3.00 -0.63
CA SER A 49 28.79 3.23 -1.19
C SER A 49 29.25 2.02 -2.00
N PRO A 50 30.11 2.19 -3.02
CA PRO A 50 30.56 3.47 -3.57
C PRO A 50 29.53 4.09 -4.51
N GLU A 51 29.59 5.41 -4.65
CA GLU A 51 29.01 6.07 -5.81
C GLU A 51 29.58 5.50 -7.10
N HIS A 52 28.70 5.19 -8.06
CA HIS A 52 29.10 4.63 -9.34
C HIS A 52 28.16 5.10 -10.46
N THR A 53 28.67 5.13 -11.69
CA THR A 53 27.87 5.56 -12.85
C THR A 53 27.04 4.39 -13.37
N VAL A 54 25.74 4.62 -13.55
CA VAL A 54 24.80 3.62 -14.08
C VAL A 54 24.12 4.17 -15.33
N SER A 55 24.04 3.35 -16.38
CA SER A 55 23.25 3.62 -17.59
C SER A 55 21.86 3.00 -17.48
N VAL A 56 20.82 3.80 -17.70
CA VAL A 56 19.42 3.36 -17.68
C VAL A 56 18.82 3.56 -19.08
N LYS A 57 18.14 2.53 -19.60
CA LYS A 57 17.39 2.62 -20.87
C LYS A 57 16.13 3.46 -20.68
N ALA A 58 15.53 3.94 -21.77
CA ALA A 58 14.24 4.62 -21.67
C ALA A 58 13.16 3.64 -21.19
N PHE A 59 12.31 4.09 -20.27
CA PHE A 59 11.21 3.30 -19.71
C PHE A 59 10.04 4.21 -19.35
N LYS A 60 8.96 3.64 -18.83
CA LYS A 60 7.87 4.40 -18.21
C LYS A 60 7.72 3.99 -16.76
N MET A 61 7.40 4.94 -15.88
CA MET A 61 7.15 4.69 -14.47
C MET A 61 5.80 5.30 -14.06
N ALA A 62 5.07 4.64 -13.18
CA ALA A 62 3.85 5.21 -12.62
C ALA A 62 4.17 6.53 -11.92
N LYS A 63 3.34 7.55 -12.14
CA LYS A 63 3.49 8.87 -11.52
C LYS A 63 3.28 8.83 -10.01
N TYR A 64 2.41 7.92 -9.55
CA TYR A 64 2.02 7.73 -8.17
C TYR A 64 2.25 6.28 -7.76
N GLU A 65 2.36 6.06 -6.45
CA GLU A 65 2.31 4.72 -5.86
C GLU A 65 0.92 4.11 -6.10
N VAL A 66 0.87 2.78 -6.16
CA VAL A 66 -0.41 2.06 -6.31
C VAL A 66 -1.27 2.35 -5.09
N THR A 67 -2.51 2.75 -5.32
CA THR A 67 -3.46 3.12 -4.26
C THR A 67 -4.20 1.91 -3.69
N VAL A 68 -4.74 2.06 -2.48
CA VAL A 68 -5.65 1.07 -1.87
C VAL A 68 -6.83 0.74 -2.79
N LYS A 69 -7.40 1.74 -3.50
CA LYS A 69 -8.51 1.56 -4.44
C LYS A 69 -8.12 0.68 -5.63
N GLU A 70 -6.95 0.90 -6.22
CA GLU A 70 -6.45 0.11 -7.35
C GLU A 70 -6.16 -1.33 -6.92
N PHE A 71 -5.51 -1.50 -5.77
CA PHE A 71 -5.23 -2.82 -5.22
C PHE A 71 -6.50 -3.55 -4.79
N ALA A 72 -7.56 -2.84 -4.35
CA ALA A 72 -8.85 -3.43 -4.04
C ALA A 72 -9.50 -4.11 -5.27
N GLN A 73 -9.35 -3.50 -6.45
CA GLN A 73 -9.88 -4.08 -7.68
C GLN A 73 -9.18 -5.41 -8.00
N PHE A 74 -7.86 -5.47 -7.85
CA PHE A 74 -7.10 -6.71 -7.96
C PHE A 74 -7.59 -7.79 -6.98
N ILE A 75 -7.75 -7.45 -5.71
CA ILE A 75 -8.23 -8.38 -4.68
C ILE A 75 -9.65 -8.89 -5.02
N SER A 76 -10.54 -8.00 -5.45
CA SER A 76 -11.90 -8.35 -5.84
C SER A 76 -11.95 -9.25 -7.07
N ALA A 77 -11.10 -9.00 -8.07
CA ALA A 77 -11.08 -9.75 -9.33
C ALA A 77 -10.45 -11.14 -9.18
N THR A 78 -9.49 -11.30 -8.28
CA THR A 78 -8.67 -12.52 -8.19
C THR A 78 -8.92 -13.35 -6.94
N GLY A 79 -9.53 -12.77 -5.91
CA GLY A 79 -9.64 -13.37 -4.59
C GLY A 79 -8.30 -13.53 -3.85
N HIS A 80 -7.24 -12.84 -4.31
CA HIS A 80 -5.89 -12.92 -3.75
C HIS A 80 -5.88 -12.66 -2.24
N LYS A 81 -5.08 -13.44 -1.51
CA LYS A 81 -4.99 -13.38 -0.05
C LYS A 81 -3.76 -12.59 0.36
N ALA A 82 -3.97 -11.32 0.68
CA ALA A 82 -2.93 -10.45 1.23
C ALA A 82 -2.71 -10.71 2.74
N PRO A 83 -1.56 -10.30 3.29
CA PRO A 83 -1.25 -10.41 4.72
C PRO A 83 -2.32 -9.75 5.60
N ARG A 84 -2.54 -10.33 6.80
CA ARG A 84 -3.44 -9.79 7.84
C ARG A 84 -2.70 -9.15 9.01
N GLN A 85 -1.37 -9.18 8.96
CA GLN A 85 -0.47 -8.54 9.89
C GLN A 85 0.67 -7.93 9.08
N CYS A 86 1.16 -6.79 9.55
CA CYS A 86 2.28 -6.08 8.96
C CYS A 86 3.01 -5.29 10.04
N ILE A 87 4.28 -5.01 9.77
CA ILE A 87 5.02 -4.02 10.54
C ILE A 87 4.40 -2.66 10.24
N GLN A 88 3.98 -1.96 11.29
CA GLN A 88 3.42 -0.62 11.19
C GLN A 88 4.30 0.34 11.99
N MET A 89 4.43 1.58 11.53
CA MET A 89 5.09 2.67 12.26
C MET A 89 4.17 3.22 13.36
N ALA A 90 3.63 2.33 14.16
CA ALA A 90 2.68 2.60 15.23
C ALA A 90 2.90 1.57 16.36
N GLY A 91 2.36 1.86 17.54
CA GLY A 91 2.51 1.01 18.73
C GLY A 91 3.87 1.15 19.43
N ASN A 92 4.08 0.28 20.42
CA ASN A 92 5.27 0.25 21.28
C ASN A 92 5.82 -1.19 21.38
N PRO A 93 7.04 -1.47 20.89
CA PRO A 93 7.98 -0.54 20.27
C PRO A 93 7.55 -0.07 18.87
N TRP A 94 8.14 1.04 18.43
CA TRP A 94 8.06 1.48 17.04
C TRP A 94 8.49 0.37 16.08
N PHE A 95 7.77 0.23 14.96
CA PHE A 95 7.90 -0.91 14.03
C PHE A 95 7.44 -2.25 14.65
N ALA A 96 6.33 -2.23 15.38
CA ALA A 96 5.69 -3.47 15.82
C ALA A 96 4.95 -4.15 14.66
N SER A 97 5.09 -5.48 14.59
CA SER A 97 4.16 -6.30 13.81
C SER A 97 2.82 -6.32 14.53
N MET A 98 1.80 -5.76 13.89
CA MET A 98 0.46 -5.63 14.47
C MET A 98 -0.62 -6.07 13.48
N ALA A 99 -1.83 -6.27 13.99
CA ALA A 99 -2.99 -6.49 13.14
C ALA A 99 -3.16 -5.32 12.15
N GLY A 100 -3.23 -5.64 10.87
CA GLY A 100 -3.34 -4.67 9.80
C GLY A 100 -3.15 -5.33 8.44
N ASN A 101 -3.75 -4.75 7.42
CA ASN A 101 -3.67 -5.27 6.06
C ASN A 101 -3.72 -4.12 5.05
N TRP A 102 -3.68 -4.47 3.76
CA TRP A 102 -3.67 -3.56 2.63
C TRP A 102 -4.79 -2.50 2.59
N ASN A 103 -5.97 -2.73 3.20
CA ASN A 103 -7.06 -1.75 3.27
C ASN A 103 -7.48 -1.34 4.69
N ALA A 104 -6.82 -1.86 5.70
CA ALA A 104 -7.10 -1.57 7.09
C ALA A 104 -5.80 -1.62 7.86
N ASN A 105 -5.08 -0.50 7.86
CA ASN A 105 -3.91 -0.28 8.71
C ASN A 105 -4.06 1.06 9.44
N THR A 106 -3.21 1.27 10.45
CA THR A 106 -3.29 2.43 11.35
C THR A 106 -2.89 3.76 10.70
N LEU A 107 -2.19 3.72 9.56
CA LEU A 107 -1.55 4.88 8.93
C LEU A 107 -2.25 5.33 7.64
N SER A 108 -3.16 4.51 7.09
CA SER A 108 -3.92 4.83 5.89
C SER A 108 -5.41 4.96 6.18
N HIS A 109 -5.96 6.11 5.83
CA HIS A 109 -7.35 6.49 6.09
C HIS A 109 -8.14 6.75 4.80
N SER A 110 -7.50 6.71 3.63
CA SER A 110 -8.13 6.96 2.35
C SER A 110 -7.86 5.86 1.34
N ARG A 111 -8.88 5.51 0.55
CA ARG A 111 -8.72 4.59 -0.60
C ARG A 111 -7.80 5.13 -1.70
N PHE A 112 -7.46 6.42 -1.67
CA PHE A 112 -6.56 7.07 -2.64
C PHE A 112 -5.13 7.23 -2.12
N GLU A 113 -4.85 6.78 -0.90
CA GLU A 113 -3.49 6.69 -0.39
C GLU A 113 -2.78 5.43 -0.92
N PRO A 114 -1.44 5.40 -0.86
CA PRO A 114 -0.65 4.24 -1.24
C PRO A 114 -1.07 2.99 -0.49
N VAL A 115 -1.18 1.86 -1.19
CA VAL A 115 -1.36 0.57 -0.55
C VAL A 115 -0.10 0.20 0.22
N THR A 116 -0.27 -0.12 1.51
CA THR A 116 0.82 -0.58 2.38
C THR A 116 0.52 -2.01 2.87
N CYS A 117 1.35 -2.56 3.76
CA CYS A 117 1.12 -3.89 4.34
C CYS A 117 1.02 -5.03 3.30
N ILE A 118 1.77 -4.91 2.21
CA ILE A 118 1.93 -5.92 1.17
C ILE A 118 3.41 -6.31 1.04
N GLY A 119 3.68 -7.56 0.65
CA GLY A 119 5.03 -8.05 0.39
C GLY A 119 5.38 -8.08 -1.11
N PRO A 120 6.63 -8.42 -1.47
CA PRO A 120 7.05 -8.52 -2.86
C PRO A 120 6.19 -9.47 -3.71
N LYS A 121 5.74 -10.59 -3.12
CA LYS A 121 4.86 -11.57 -3.79
C LYS A 121 3.48 -11.00 -4.14
N ASP A 122 2.95 -10.11 -3.30
CA ASP A 122 1.67 -9.46 -3.53
C ASP A 122 1.78 -8.42 -4.66
N ALA A 123 2.87 -7.64 -4.67
CA ALA A 123 3.19 -6.71 -5.75
C ALA A 123 3.36 -7.43 -7.09
N ASP A 124 4.10 -8.55 -7.12
CA ASP A 124 4.27 -9.37 -8.32
C ASP A 124 2.93 -9.94 -8.82
N ALA A 125 2.05 -10.38 -7.91
CA ALA A 125 0.73 -10.88 -8.27
C ALA A 125 -0.15 -9.78 -8.87
N TYR A 126 -0.15 -8.60 -8.26
CA TYR A 126 -0.84 -7.41 -8.78
C TYR A 126 -0.37 -7.04 -10.19
N ILE A 127 0.95 -7.01 -10.41
CA ILE A 127 1.56 -6.67 -11.69
C ILE A 127 1.18 -7.69 -12.78
N LYS A 128 1.22 -8.99 -12.45
CA LYS A 128 0.82 -10.06 -13.38
C LYS A 128 -0.66 -9.96 -13.76
N TRP A 129 -1.51 -9.67 -12.78
CA TRP A 129 -2.93 -9.43 -13.03
C TRP A 129 -3.14 -8.19 -13.93
N MET A 130 -2.51 -7.06 -13.61
CA MET A 130 -2.58 -5.84 -14.44
C MET A 130 -2.13 -6.11 -15.88
N ALA A 131 -1.04 -6.85 -16.06
CA ALA A 131 -0.55 -7.21 -17.39
C ALA A 131 -1.55 -8.07 -18.18
N LYS A 132 -2.22 -9.01 -17.50
CA LYS A 132 -3.27 -9.84 -18.09
C LYS A 132 -4.49 -9.01 -18.50
N GLU A 133 -4.98 -8.14 -17.61
CA GLU A 133 -6.21 -7.38 -17.84
C GLU A 133 -6.06 -6.28 -18.91
N THR A 134 -4.85 -5.73 -19.06
CA THR A 134 -4.59 -4.62 -20.01
C THR A 134 -3.89 -5.07 -21.30
N GLY A 135 -3.29 -6.28 -21.31
CA GLY A 135 -2.39 -6.72 -22.37
C GLY A 135 -1.05 -5.96 -22.43
N LYS A 136 -0.74 -5.10 -21.44
CA LYS A 136 0.49 -4.31 -21.37
C LYS A 136 1.54 -4.99 -20.49
N LYS A 137 2.81 -4.62 -20.67
CA LYS A 137 3.91 -5.13 -19.85
C LYS A 137 4.13 -4.21 -18.66
N TYR A 138 3.99 -4.75 -17.45
CA TYR A 138 4.32 -4.10 -16.19
C TYR A 138 5.36 -4.91 -15.42
N ARG A 139 6.13 -4.23 -14.58
CA ARG A 139 7.11 -4.80 -13.64
C ARG A 139 7.43 -3.79 -12.54
N LEU A 140 8.03 -4.26 -11.45
CA LEU A 140 8.68 -3.36 -10.50
C LEU A 140 9.88 -2.67 -11.19
N PRO A 141 10.17 -1.40 -10.85
CA PRO A 141 11.42 -0.76 -11.26
C PRO A 141 12.61 -1.50 -10.65
N THR A 142 13.74 -1.49 -11.33
CA THR A 142 15.01 -1.82 -10.66
C THR A 142 15.37 -0.70 -9.69
N GLU A 143 16.24 -0.96 -8.72
CA GLU A 143 16.73 0.09 -7.81
C GLU A 143 17.34 1.27 -8.59
N ALA A 144 18.15 0.97 -9.61
CA ALA A 144 18.74 1.98 -10.48
C ALA A 144 17.70 2.82 -11.25
N GLU A 145 16.64 2.19 -11.76
CA GLU A 145 15.55 2.91 -12.43
C GLU A 145 14.78 3.81 -11.46
N TRP A 146 14.52 3.30 -10.25
CA TRP A 146 13.82 4.07 -9.21
C TRP A 146 14.65 5.28 -8.78
N GLU A 147 15.95 5.09 -8.49
CA GLU A 147 16.82 6.20 -8.08
C GLU A 147 17.05 7.20 -9.21
N TYR A 148 17.24 6.74 -10.45
CA TYR A 148 17.37 7.61 -11.63
C TYR A 148 16.15 8.52 -11.80
N ALA A 149 14.95 7.93 -11.70
CA ALA A 149 13.71 8.68 -11.81
C ALA A 149 13.48 9.61 -10.60
N HIS A 150 13.80 9.16 -9.38
CA HIS A 150 13.70 9.98 -8.16
C HIS A 150 14.61 11.21 -8.22
N ARG A 151 15.82 11.05 -8.75
CA ARG A 151 16.79 12.15 -8.90
C ARG A 151 16.39 13.16 -9.97
N ALA A 152 15.69 12.73 -11.03
CA ALA A 152 15.25 13.61 -12.13
C ALA A 152 16.40 14.48 -12.71
N GLY A 153 17.62 13.91 -12.81
CA GLY A 153 18.84 14.59 -13.27
C GLY A 153 19.59 15.40 -12.20
N SER A 154 19.08 15.47 -10.97
CA SER A 154 19.72 16.13 -9.83
C SER A 154 20.79 15.25 -9.17
N THR A 155 21.85 15.88 -8.67
CA THR A 155 22.87 15.26 -7.80
C THR A 155 22.68 15.60 -6.32
N ARG A 156 21.57 16.27 -5.98
CA ARG A 156 21.25 16.75 -4.62
C ARG A 156 20.86 15.60 -3.68
N LYS A 157 20.89 15.88 -2.37
CA LYS A 157 20.58 14.92 -1.30
C LYS A 157 19.12 14.43 -1.36
N TYR A 158 18.18 15.30 -1.70
CA TYR A 158 16.75 14.98 -1.81
C TYR A 158 16.21 15.38 -3.19
N SER A 159 15.07 14.80 -3.58
CA SER A 159 14.34 15.18 -4.80
C SER A 159 13.95 16.67 -4.83
N PHE A 160 13.76 17.28 -3.66
CA PHE A 160 13.40 18.69 -3.49
C PHE A 160 14.58 19.62 -3.16
N GLY A 161 15.83 19.12 -3.13
CA GLY A 161 17.02 19.94 -2.90
C GLY A 161 17.94 19.41 -1.81
N ASN A 162 18.75 20.30 -1.22
CA ASN A 162 19.68 19.95 -0.13
C ASN A 162 19.19 20.36 1.26
N ASN A 163 18.14 21.18 1.34
CA ASN A 163 17.64 21.69 2.62
C ASN A 163 16.63 20.70 3.23
N GLU A 164 17.08 19.94 4.22
CA GLU A 164 16.28 18.97 4.96
C GLU A 164 15.07 19.59 5.68
N ALA A 165 15.14 20.87 6.06
CA ALA A 165 14.03 21.57 6.72
C ALA A 165 12.78 21.69 5.83
N LEU A 166 12.89 21.41 4.52
CA LEU A 166 11.76 21.37 3.59
C LEU A 166 11.06 20.01 3.51
N ALA A 167 11.51 18.99 4.23
CA ALA A 167 10.99 17.63 4.08
C ALA A 167 9.47 17.54 4.31
N CYS A 168 8.92 18.20 5.34
CA CYS A 168 7.47 18.22 5.59
C CYS A 168 6.65 18.88 4.46
N ARG A 169 7.27 19.72 3.62
CA ARG A 169 6.59 20.35 2.48
C ARG A 169 6.42 19.40 1.31
N TYR A 170 7.34 18.45 1.15
CA TYR A 170 7.43 17.60 -0.04
C TYR A 170 7.19 16.11 0.25
N GLY A 171 7.11 15.71 1.53
CA GLY A 171 6.84 14.35 1.93
C GLY A 171 5.94 14.30 3.16
N ASN A 172 5.11 13.24 3.20
CA ASN A 172 4.39 12.86 4.41
C ASN A 172 5.34 12.08 5.33
N ILE A 173 6.14 12.82 6.10
CA ILE A 173 7.11 12.27 7.06
C ILE A 173 6.59 12.40 8.49
N ALA A 174 7.17 11.66 9.43
CA ALA A 174 6.81 11.78 10.84
C ALA A 174 6.97 13.24 11.32
N ASP A 175 5.87 13.81 11.78
CA ASP A 175 5.76 15.20 12.23
C ASP A 175 5.14 15.27 13.63
N ARG A 176 4.67 16.45 14.05
CA ARG A 176 3.98 16.62 15.33
C ARG A 176 2.67 15.82 15.44
N SER A 177 2.02 15.54 14.32
CA SER A 177 0.82 14.71 14.29
C SER A 177 1.17 13.26 14.61
N ALA A 178 2.29 12.79 14.05
CA ALA A 178 2.87 11.50 14.41
C ALA A 178 3.26 11.48 15.90
N GLU A 179 3.92 12.53 16.40
CA GLU A 179 4.27 12.68 17.83
C GLU A 179 3.06 12.59 18.77
N ALA A 180 1.97 13.29 18.43
CA ALA A 180 0.72 13.24 19.19
C ALA A 180 0.07 11.85 19.14
N ALA A 181 0.16 11.15 18.00
CA ALA A 181 -0.27 9.76 17.90
C ALA A 181 0.56 8.84 18.80
N PHE A 182 1.88 9.03 18.86
CA PHE A 182 2.75 8.25 19.75
C PHE A 182 2.38 8.45 21.21
N LYS A 183 2.15 9.70 21.63
CA LYS A 183 1.77 9.98 23.01
C LYS A 183 0.45 9.30 23.37
N ARG A 184 -0.57 9.41 22.51
CA ARG A 184 -1.88 8.79 22.72
C ARG A 184 -1.77 7.27 22.84
N ASP A 185 -1.03 6.62 21.94
CA ASP A 185 -0.93 5.17 21.90
C ASP A 185 -0.17 4.64 23.12
N TYR A 186 0.92 5.32 23.52
CA TYR A 186 1.63 5.02 24.77
C TYR A 186 0.72 5.16 26.00
N ASP A 187 -0.02 6.26 26.13
CA ASP A 187 -0.92 6.50 27.26
C ASP A 187 -2.02 5.42 27.35
N ALA A 188 -2.54 4.98 26.21
CA ALA A 188 -3.56 3.93 26.13
C ALA A 188 -3.02 2.55 26.55
N GLU A 189 -1.78 2.20 26.19
CA GLU A 189 -1.13 0.98 26.68
C GLU A 189 -0.89 1.02 28.19
N GLN A 190 -0.39 2.14 28.71
CA GLN A 190 -0.17 2.30 30.15
C GLN A 190 -1.48 2.15 30.93
N GLN A 191 -2.59 2.63 30.37
CA GLN A 191 -3.90 2.45 30.97
C GLN A 191 -4.32 0.97 31.03
N LYS A 192 -4.15 0.22 29.94
CA LYS A 192 -4.44 -1.22 29.91
C LYS A 192 -3.61 -2.01 30.93
N GLU A 193 -2.33 -1.68 31.07
CA GLU A 193 -1.46 -2.34 32.04
C GLU A 193 -1.84 -1.99 33.49
N ARG A 194 -2.24 -0.74 33.77
CA ARG A 194 -2.81 -0.36 35.07
C ARG A 194 -4.07 -1.16 35.39
N GLU A 195 -4.98 -1.30 34.44
CA GLU A 195 -6.22 -2.08 34.60
C GLU A 195 -5.94 -3.57 34.84
N LYS A 196 -5.02 -4.18 34.07
CA LYS A 196 -4.59 -5.57 34.30
C LYS A 196 -3.99 -5.76 35.70
N ARG A 197 -3.17 -4.82 36.15
CA ARG A 197 -2.55 -4.87 37.49
C ARG A 197 -3.60 -4.77 38.60
N SER A 198 -4.59 -3.89 38.45
CA SER A 198 -5.73 -3.81 39.39
C SER A 198 -6.48 -5.13 39.48
N LYS A 199 -6.86 -5.70 38.33
CA LYS A 199 -7.58 -6.97 38.26
C LYS A 199 -6.79 -8.14 38.86
N ARG A 200 -5.46 -8.16 38.71
CA ARG A 200 -4.60 -9.19 39.31
C ARG A 200 -4.48 -9.04 40.83
N ALA A 201 -4.56 -7.82 41.36
CA ALA A 201 -4.55 -7.56 42.81
C ALA A 201 -5.88 -7.92 43.49
N GLU A 202 -6.97 -8.00 42.74
CA GLU A 202 -8.32 -8.33 43.24
C GLU A 202 -8.61 -9.85 43.30
N ILE A 203 -7.71 -10.71 42.78
CA ILE A 203 -7.86 -12.18 42.88
C ILE A 203 -7.40 -12.61 44.29
N PRO A 204 -8.31 -13.10 45.16
CA PRO A 204 -7.93 -13.53 46.51
C PRO A 204 -7.02 -14.77 46.42
N ALA A 205 -5.99 -14.84 47.27
CA ALA A 205 -5.20 -16.05 47.43
C ALA A 205 -6.10 -17.17 47.97
N SER A 206 -6.30 -18.22 47.16
CA SER A 206 -6.99 -19.46 47.53
C SER A 206 -6.14 -20.31 48.46
#